data_AF-A0A0G1WWW7-F1
#
_entry.id   AF-A0A0G1WWW7-F1
#
_cell.length_a   1.000
_cell.length_b   1.000
_cell.length_c   1.000
_cell.angle_alpha   90.00
_cell.angle_beta   90.00
_cell.angle_gamma   90.00
#
_symmetry.space_group_name_H-M   'P 1'
#
loop_
_entity.id
_entity.type
_entity.pdbx_description
1 polymer ?
#
loop_
_entity_poly.entity_id
_entity_poly.type
_entity_poly.pdbx_seq_one_letter_code
_entity_poly.pdbx_strand_id
1 'polypeptide(L)'
;MRSGKARGRDARYSARGGIQRVATQLLKQSEGFKVLREDLSSVGLLGATRKQYHFGVWNKPDEILSNHPRKGGGLWVAPTKSGARSLQRYIMRKYGISTRLFRCKIGAILHQTSCRIKTDCIFLMAKDEIT
;
A
#
# COMPACT_ATOMS: atom_id res chain seq x y z
N MET A 1 -39.89 -49.30 -40.98
CA MET A 1 -38.87 -48.27 -41.31
C MET A 1 -37.94 -48.18 -40.10
N ARG A 2 -36.84 -48.93 -39.99
CA ARG A 2 -35.46 -48.73 -40.52
C ARG A 2 -34.84 -47.34 -40.31
N SER A 3 -33.69 -47.35 -39.62
CA SER A 3 -32.56 -46.39 -39.58
C SER A 3 -32.79 -45.03 -38.89
N GLY A 4 -31.86 -44.43 -38.15
CA GLY A 4 -30.43 -44.72 -37.94
C GLY A 4 -29.78 -43.71 -36.95
N LYS A 5 -28.56 -44.07 -36.50
CA LYS A 5 -27.65 -43.43 -35.52
C LYS A 5 -27.27 -41.95 -35.78
N ALA A 6 -26.97 -41.20 -34.72
CA ALA A 6 -25.70 -40.47 -34.48
C ALA A 6 -25.70 -39.81 -33.08
N ARG A 7 -24.84 -40.24 -32.13
CA ARG A 7 -23.57 -39.61 -31.69
C ARG A 7 -23.68 -38.20 -31.08
N GLY A 8 -23.29 -38.08 -29.82
CA GLY A 8 -22.95 -36.81 -29.18
C GLY A 8 -22.61 -36.96 -27.70
N ARG A 9 -21.34 -37.25 -27.41
CA ARG A 9 -20.74 -36.99 -26.09
C ARG A 9 -20.81 -35.47 -25.84
N ASP A 10 -21.16 -35.05 -24.63
CA ASP A 10 -20.19 -34.32 -23.80
C ASP A 10 -20.76 -33.90 -22.45
N ALA A 11 -20.01 -34.32 -21.45
CA ALA A 11 -20.08 -33.87 -20.08
C ALA A 11 -19.92 -32.35 -20.01
N ARG A 12 -20.86 -31.67 -19.34
CA ARG A 12 -20.57 -30.37 -18.76
C ARG A 12 -20.96 -30.38 -17.29
N TYR A 13 -20.00 -30.88 -16.51
CA TYR A 13 -19.73 -30.41 -15.15
C TYR A 13 -19.84 -28.88 -15.12
N SER A 14 -20.92 -28.36 -14.53
CA SER A 14 -20.98 -26.97 -14.07
C SER A 14 -20.22 -26.88 -12.75
N ALA A 15 -18.90 -27.02 -12.82
CA ALA A 15 -18.02 -26.67 -11.73
C ALA A 15 -17.87 -25.15 -11.75
N ARG A 16 -18.27 -24.52 -10.65
CA ARG A 16 -18.11 -23.09 -10.35
C ARG A 16 -16.63 -22.71 -10.44
N GLY A 17 -16.18 -22.45 -11.65
CA GLY A 17 -14.89 -21.87 -11.96
C GLY A 17 -14.88 -20.42 -11.51
N GLY A 18 -14.10 -20.12 -10.48
CA GLY A 18 -13.94 -18.75 -10.01
C GLY A 18 -13.09 -18.59 -8.75
N ILE A 19 -12.79 -19.68 -8.04
CA ILE A 19 -11.88 -19.66 -6.88
C ILE A 19 -10.52 -20.20 -7.31
N GLN A 20 -9.79 -19.45 -8.15
CA GLN A 20 -8.34 -19.63 -8.37
C GLN A 20 -7.79 -18.53 -9.30
N ARG A 21 -7.77 -17.29 -8.80
CA ARG A 21 -6.87 -16.24 -9.32
C ARG A 21 -6.21 -15.43 -8.20
N VAL A 22 -5.93 -16.08 -7.07
CA VAL A 22 -5.29 -15.42 -5.92
C VAL A 22 -4.05 -16.21 -5.50
N ALA A 23 -3.11 -16.45 -6.41
CA ALA A 23 -1.86 -17.11 -6.01
C ALA A 23 -0.69 -16.93 -6.98
N THR A 24 -0.62 -15.93 -7.86
CA THR A 24 0.61 -15.74 -8.66
C THR A 24 0.74 -14.38 -9.34
N GLN A 25 0.24 -13.30 -8.73
CA GLN A 25 0.75 -11.98 -9.11
C GLN A 25 2.06 -11.81 -8.37
N LEU A 26 3.15 -12.20 -9.05
CA LEU A 26 4.54 -11.85 -8.74
C LEU A 26 4.56 -10.57 -7.90
N LEU A 27 5.13 -10.66 -6.70
CA LEU A 27 5.39 -9.56 -5.77
C LEU A 27 6.19 -8.48 -6.48
N LYS A 28 5.53 -7.67 -7.32
CA LYS A 28 6.02 -6.38 -7.71
C LYS A 28 5.97 -5.60 -6.41
N GLN A 29 7.09 -5.60 -5.70
CA GLN A 29 7.25 -4.85 -4.46
C GLN A 29 6.77 -3.45 -4.79
N SER A 30 5.61 -3.10 -4.26
CA SER A 30 5.06 -1.79 -4.52
C SER A 30 5.97 -0.82 -3.77
N GLU A 31 6.39 0.22 -4.46
CA GLU A 31 7.21 1.26 -3.85
C GLU A 31 6.34 2.45 -3.49
N GLY A 32 6.75 3.17 -2.46
CA GLY A 32 6.13 4.42 -2.05
C GLY A 32 7.15 5.38 -1.48
N PHE A 33 6.68 6.57 -1.14
CA PHE A 33 7.50 7.63 -0.59
C PHE A 33 6.94 8.06 0.76
N LYS A 34 7.75 7.94 1.81
CA LYS A 34 7.39 8.28 3.18
C LYS A 34 8.03 9.61 3.58
N VAL A 35 7.21 10.51 4.09
CA VAL A 35 7.66 11.75 4.73
C VAL A 35 7.60 11.56 6.23
N LEU A 36 8.73 11.74 6.91
CA LEU A 36 8.88 11.61 8.36
C LEU A 36 9.52 12.87 8.92
N ARG A 37 9.42 13.06 10.23
CA ARG A 37 10.20 14.08 10.94
C ARG A 37 11.67 13.67 11.03
N GLU A 38 12.53 14.59 11.46
CA GLU A 38 13.97 14.34 11.61
C GLU A 38 14.28 13.12 12.49
N ASP A 39 13.48 12.96 13.55
CA ASP A 39 13.52 11.86 14.52
C ASP A 39 12.92 10.54 14.00
N LEU A 40 12.57 10.44 12.71
CA LEU A 40 11.88 9.31 12.08
C LEU A 40 10.48 9.03 12.65
N SER A 41 9.87 9.97 13.37
CA SER A 41 8.48 9.84 13.76
C SER A 41 7.53 10.30 12.66
N SER A 42 6.28 9.83 12.70
CA SER A 42 5.21 10.33 11.85
C SER A 42 4.97 11.82 12.12
N VAL A 43 4.52 12.54 11.10
CA VAL A 43 4.25 13.98 11.19
C VAL A 43 3.05 14.28 12.11
N GLY A 44 2.18 13.30 12.36
CA GLY A 44 1.01 13.46 13.26
C GLY A 44 -0.06 14.43 12.74
N LEU A 45 -0.18 14.57 11.41
CA LEU A 45 -1.18 15.46 10.82
C LEU A 45 -2.61 15.01 11.18
N LEU A 46 -3.52 15.99 11.35
CA LEU A 46 -4.95 15.76 11.60
C LEU A 46 -5.26 14.97 12.88
N GLY A 47 -4.44 15.12 13.92
CA GLY A 47 -4.63 14.44 15.21
C GLY A 47 -4.27 12.95 15.18
N ALA A 48 -3.58 12.49 14.14
CA ALA A 48 -3.09 11.11 14.08
C ALA A 48 -2.03 10.85 15.16
N THR A 49 -2.14 9.71 15.83
CA THR A 49 -1.17 9.27 16.83
C THR A 49 0.24 9.23 16.25
N ARG A 50 1.19 9.75 17.02
CA ARG A 50 2.59 9.79 16.62
C ARG A 50 3.18 8.38 16.66
N LYS A 51 3.78 7.95 15.56
CA LYS A 51 4.40 6.63 15.43
C LYS A 51 5.88 6.76 15.13
N GLN A 52 6.71 6.02 15.86
CA GLN A 52 8.14 5.90 15.59
C GLN A 52 8.41 4.88 14.49
N TYR A 53 9.27 5.23 13.53
CA TYR A 53 9.75 4.31 12.50
C TYR A 53 11.18 3.88 12.77
N HIS A 54 11.50 2.68 12.30
CA HIS A 54 12.83 2.08 12.40
C HIS A 54 13.29 1.60 11.02
N PHE A 55 14.60 1.68 10.79
CA PHE A 55 15.23 1.17 9.58
C PHE A 55 15.45 -0.34 9.64
N GLY A 56 15.47 -0.99 8.48
CA GLY A 56 15.80 -2.42 8.37
C GLY A 56 14.71 -3.37 8.87
N VAL A 57 13.54 -2.84 9.23
CA VAL A 57 12.39 -3.62 9.72
C VAL A 57 11.09 -3.22 9.02
N TRP A 58 10.13 -4.16 8.98
CA TRP A 58 8.78 -3.88 8.51
C TRP A 58 7.97 -3.17 9.59
N ASN A 59 7.76 -1.87 9.40
CA ASN A 59 6.95 -1.05 10.28
C ASN A 59 5.46 -1.31 10.01
N LYS A 60 4.69 -1.68 11.04
CA LYS A 60 3.25 -1.98 10.98
C LYS A 60 2.43 -0.91 11.73
N PRO A 61 1.20 -0.61 11.34
CA PRO A 61 0.34 0.28 12.11
C PRO A 61 0.00 -0.33 13.47
N ASP A 62 -0.18 0.53 14.47
CA ASP A 62 -0.54 0.11 15.83
C ASP A 62 -2.07 -0.10 15.96
N GLU A 63 -2.84 0.40 14.98
CA GLU A 63 -4.28 0.26 14.88
C GLU A 63 -4.67 -0.92 13.96
N ILE A 64 -5.87 -1.46 14.20
CA ILE A 64 -6.47 -2.52 13.37
C ILE A 64 -6.60 -2.05 11.92
N LEU A 65 -6.13 -2.87 10.97
CA LEU A 65 -6.16 -2.57 9.54
C LEU A 65 -7.59 -2.33 9.06
N SER A 66 -7.75 -1.32 8.19
CA SER A 66 -9.02 -1.08 7.52
C SER A 66 -8.78 -0.64 6.08
N ASN A 67 -9.62 -1.12 5.17
CA ASN A 67 -9.68 -0.68 3.78
C ASN A 67 -10.42 0.67 3.62
N HIS A 68 -11.01 1.21 4.68
CA HIS A 68 -11.73 2.48 4.61
C HIS A 68 -10.76 3.66 4.39
N PRO A 69 -11.09 4.60 3.48
CA PRO A 69 -10.18 5.69 3.10
C PRO A 69 -9.87 6.69 4.21
N ARG A 70 -10.74 6.80 5.21
CA ARG A 70 -10.65 7.79 6.30
C ARG A 70 -10.70 7.20 7.71
N LYS A 71 -10.90 5.88 7.83
CA LYS A 71 -11.12 5.22 9.12
C LYS A 71 -10.20 4.01 9.24
N GLY A 72 -9.87 3.68 10.47
CA GLY A 72 -9.04 2.54 10.84
C GLY A 72 -7.59 2.64 10.40
N GLY A 73 -6.80 1.70 10.91
CA GLY A 73 -5.36 1.67 10.77
C GLY A 73 -4.87 1.45 9.35
N GLY A 74 -3.57 1.67 9.21
CA GLY A 74 -2.84 1.60 7.96
C GLY A 74 -1.84 2.74 7.88
N LEU A 75 -0.77 2.52 7.14
CA LEU A 75 0.30 3.49 6.99
C LEU A 75 0.16 4.18 5.64
N TRP A 76 0.21 5.51 5.66
CA TRP A 76 0.09 6.31 4.45
C TRP A 76 1.46 6.63 3.87
N VAL A 77 1.58 6.44 2.56
CA VAL A 77 2.73 6.87 1.75
C VAL A 77 2.23 7.64 0.53
N ALA A 78 3.09 8.47 -0.06
CA ALA A 78 2.84 9.06 -1.36
C ALA A 78 3.24 8.08 -2.48
N PRO A 79 2.47 7.99 -3.58
CA PRO A 79 2.80 7.11 -4.70
C PRO A 79 3.98 7.61 -5.54
N THR A 80 4.27 8.92 -5.52
CA THR A 80 5.32 9.53 -6.35
C THR A 80 6.24 10.43 -5.55
N LYS A 81 7.50 10.55 -5.99
CA LYS A 81 8.51 11.45 -5.41
C LYS A 81 8.04 12.91 -5.43
N SER A 82 7.44 13.36 -6.52
CA SER A 82 6.93 14.73 -6.66
C SER A 82 5.81 15.02 -5.66
N GLY A 83 4.86 14.09 -5.50
CA GLY A 83 3.79 14.20 -4.50
C GLY A 83 4.36 14.28 -3.07
N ALA A 84 5.37 13.47 -2.77
CA ALA A 84 6.03 13.49 -1.47
C ALA A 84 6.80 14.80 -1.20
N ARG A 85 7.50 15.35 -2.20
CA ARG A 85 8.15 16.68 -2.11
C ARG A 85 7.14 17.82 -1.94
N SER A 86 5.98 17.72 -2.59
CA SER A 86 4.90 18.68 -2.38
C SER A 86 4.35 18.60 -0.96
N LEU A 87 4.20 17.40 -0.40
CA LEU A 87 3.80 17.19 0.98
C LEU A 87 4.84 17.74 1.97
N GLN A 88 6.13 17.46 1.77
CA GLN A 88 7.24 18.00 2.57
C GLN A 88 7.19 19.55 2.61
N ARG A 89 7.09 20.20 1.44
CA ARG A 89 6.97 21.67 1.35
C ARG A 89 5.73 22.21 2.04
N TYR A 90 4.59 21.53 1.91
CA TYR A 90 3.36 21.90 2.61
C TYR A 90 3.52 21.81 4.13
N ILE A 91 4.13 20.73 4.64
CA ILE A 91 4.34 20.54 6.07
C ILE A 91 5.24 21.63 6.64
N MET A 92 6.36 21.91 5.97
CA MET A 92 7.28 22.97 6.38
C MET A 92 6.59 24.33 6.40
N ARG A 93 5.91 24.70 5.31
CA ARG A 93 5.25 26.02 5.19
C ARG A 93 4.09 26.23 6.16
N LYS A 94 3.27 25.20 6.40
CA LYS A 94 2.04 25.34 7.20
C LYS A 94 2.27 25.09 8.69
N TYR A 95 3.19 24.18 9.03
CA TYR A 95 3.39 23.75 10.42
C TYR A 95 4.81 24.04 10.94
N GLY A 96 5.73 24.53 10.11
CA GLY A 96 7.11 24.81 10.53
C GLY A 96 7.91 23.55 10.89
N ILE A 97 7.48 22.38 10.43
CA ILE A 97 8.11 21.09 10.79
C ILE A 97 9.11 20.69 9.70
N SER A 98 10.38 20.57 10.06
CA SER A 98 11.39 19.93 9.20
C SER A 98 11.09 18.44 9.05
N THR A 99 11.24 17.95 7.83
CA THR A 99 10.92 16.56 7.48
C THR A 99 11.93 15.98 6.51
N ARG A 100 12.16 14.68 6.66
CA ARG A 100 12.98 13.83 5.80
C ARG A 100 12.10 13.02 4.87
N LEU A 101 12.60 12.72 3.68
CA LEU A 101 11.88 12.01 2.64
C LEU A 101 12.61 10.69 2.32
N PHE A 102 11.88 9.58 2.32
CA PHE A 102 12.43 8.26 2.05
C PHE A 102 11.66 7.57 0.93
N ARG A 103 12.38 6.89 0.03
CA ARG A 103 11.81 5.80 -0.75
C ARG A 103 11.65 4.59 0.16
N CYS A 104 10.54 3.87 0.03
CA CYS A 104 10.24 2.73 0.87
C CYS A 104 9.52 1.64 0.09
N LYS A 105 9.65 0.41 0.56
CA LYS A 105 8.85 -0.71 0.07
C LYS A 105 7.57 -0.77 0.90
N ILE A 106 6.44 -1.04 0.25
CA ILE A 106 5.16 -1.21 0.92
C ILE A 106 4.69 -2.65 0.84
N GLY A 107 3.91 -3.07 1.84
CA GLY A 107 3.23 -4.36 1.85
C GLY A 107 1.96 -4.35 1.01
N ALA A 108 0.91 -4.99 1.53
CA ALA A 108 -0.39 -5.01 0.88
C ALA A 108 -0.99 -3.60 0.80
N ILE A 109 -1.56 -3.26 -0.36
CA ILE A 109 -2.30 -2.03 -0.56
C ILE A 109 -3.72 -2.23 -0.02
N LEU A 110 -4.08 -1.45 1.01
CA LEU A 110 -5.41 -1.46 1.63
C LEU A 110 -6.36 -0.51 0.91
N HIS A 111 -5.83 0.62 0.42
CA HIS A 111 -6.57 1.65 -0.29
C HIS A 111 -5.59 2.51 -1.10
N GLN A 112 -5.98 2.96 -2.29
CA GLN A 112 -5.13 3.80 -3.12
C GLN A 112 -5.96 4.89 -3.82
N THR A 113 -5.41 6.11 -3.81
CA THR A 113 -5.86 7.22 -4.66
C THR A 113 -4.68 7.72 -5.50
N SER A 114 -4.92 8.69 -6.38
CA SER A 114 -3.87 9.33 -7.18
C SER A 114 -2.78 10.01 -6.33
N CYS A 115 -3.06 10.36 -5.08
CA CYS A 115 -2.16 11.15 -4.23
C CYS A 115 -1.61 10.38 -3.01
N ARG A 116 -2.16 9.22 -2.66
CA ARG A 116 -1.74 8.47 -1.46
C ARG A 116 -2.07 6.99 -1.57
N ILE A 117 -1.23 6.17 -0.94
CA ILE A 117 -1.43 4.73 -0.79
C ILE A 117 -1.51 4.43 0.71
N LYS A 118 -2.55 3.69 1.11
CA LYS A 118 -2.70 3.09 2.44
C LYS A 118 -2.17 1.67 2.36
N THR A 119 -1.25 1.31 3.25
CA THR A 119 -0.65 -0.03 3.29
C THR A 119 -0.66 -0.60 4.71
N ASP A 120 -0.56 -1.91 4.81
CA ASP A 120 -0.45 -2.64 6.08
C ASP A 120 0.96 -2.56 6.69
N CYS A 121 2.00 -2.33 5.89
CA CYS A 121 3.37 -2.19 6.39
C CYS A 121 4.29 -1.44 5.44
N ILE A 122 5.38 -0.90 5.99
CA ILE A 122 6.42 -0.18 5.25
C ILE A 122 7.81 -0.60 5.70
N PHE A 123 8.71 -0.78 4.74
CA PHE A 123 10.13 -1.05 4.98
C PHE A 123 10.97 0.14 4.55
N LEU A 124 11.79 0.65 5.47
CA LEU A 124 12.63 1.83 5.29
C LEU A 124 14.11 1.44 5.43
N MET A 125 14.96 2.05 4.61
CA MET A 125 16.41 1.97 4.74
C MET A 125 17.00 3.38 4.75
N ALA A 126 18.07 3.57 5.53
CA ALA A 126 18.76 4.86 5.60
C ALA A 126 19.30 5.31 4.23
N LYS A 127 19.83 4.37 3.43
CA LYS A 127 20.34 4.65 2.08
C LYS A 127 19.29 5.11 1.07
N ASP A 128 18.00 4.89 1.38
CA ASP A 128 16.88 5.23 0.50
C ASP A 128 16.31 6.63 0.81
N GLU A 129 17.01 7.39 1.67
CA GLU A 129 16.73 8.80 1.91
C GLU A 129 16.95 9.64 0.65
N ILE A 130 16.06 10.60 0.44
CA ILE A 130 16.07 11.50 -0.70
C ILE A 130 16.40 12.90 -0.17
N THR A 131 17.66 13.27 -0.30
CA THR A 131 18.19 14.63 -0.07
C THR A 131 17.60 15.61 -1.06
#